data_AF-A0A317SVR3-F1
#
_entry.id   AF-A0A317SVR3-F1
#
_cell.length_a   1.000
_cell.length_b   1.000
_cell.length_c   1.000
_cell.angle_alpha   90.00
_cell.angle_beta   90.00
_cell.angle_gamma   90.00
#
_symmetry.space_group_name_H-M   'P 1'
#
loop_
_entity.id
_entity.type
_entity.pdbx_description
1 polymer ?
#
loop_
_entity_poly.entity_id
_entity_poly.type
_entity_poly.pdbx_seq_one_letter_code
_entity_poly.pdbx_strand_id
1 'polypeptide(L)'
;MPSANQPPTPQVTELINRLAELEDALSDLREENKVRYETLRELEQDDEITEETREGCIYALKADIGSAEEEIYNHEDEIEEINAILEAMGYGVETSD
;
A
#
# COMPACT_ATOMS: atom_id res chain seq x y z
N MET A 1 -21.80 6.97 -24.92
CA MET A 1 -21.35 6.21 -23.74
C MET A 1 -21.33 4.75 -24.14
N PRO A 2 -20.19 4.03 -24.10
CA PRO A 2 -20.21 2.59 -24.21
C PRO A 2 -20.96 2.01 -23.00
N SER A 3 -21.58 0.85 -23.22
CA SER A 3 -22.70 0.32 -22.44
C SER A 3 -22.21 -0.53 -21.27
N ALA A 4 -22.74 -0.30 -20.06
CA ALA A 4 -22.52 -1.05 -18.82
C ALA A 4 -23.06 -2.51 -18.85
N ASN A 5 -22.96 -3.19 -20.00
CA ASN A 5 -23.64 -4.46 -20.28
C ASN A 5 -22.74 -5.50 -20.99
N GLN A 6 -21.42 -5.27 -21.06
CA GLN A 6 -20.51 -6.31 -21.52
C GLN A 6 -20.13 -7.20 -20.33
N PRO A 7 -20.34 -8.53 -20.41
CA PRO A 7 -19.82 -9.43 -19.39
C PRO A 7 -18.29 -9.31 -19.34
N PRO A 8 -17.69 -9.32 -18.14
CA PRO A 8 -16.26 -9.18 -17.98
C PRO A 8 -15.53 -10.26 -18.78
N THR A 9 -14.51 -9.84 -19.52
CA THR A 9 -13.61 -10.78 -20.18
C THR A 9 -12.71 -11.43 -19.12
N PRO A 10 -12.10 -12.60 -19.39
CA PRO A 10 -11.15 -13.21 -18.46
C PRO A 10 -10.03 -12.26 -18.02
N GLN A 11 -9.58 -11.37 -18.92
CA GLN A 11 -8.59 -10.35 -18.62
C GLN A 11 -9.12 -9.31 -17.62
N VAL A 12 -10.36 -8.84 -17.79
CA VAL A 12 -10.99 -7.90 -16.85
C VAL A 12 -11.17 -8.53 -15.48
N THR A 13 -11.59 -9.81 -15.42
CA THR A 13 -11.68 -10.56 -14.16
C THR A 13 -10.32 -10.68 -13.48
N GLU A 14 -9.26 -10.97 -14.24
CA GLU A 14 -7.89 -11.04 -13.70
C GLU A 14 -7.46 -9.69 -13.10
N LEU A 15 -7.71 -8.59 -13.82
CA LEU A 15 -7.39 -7.24 -13.35
C LEU A 15 -8.17 -6.86 -12.09
N ILE A 16 -9.45 -7.18 -12.01
CA ILE A 16 -10.28 -6.93 -10.81
C ILE A 16 -9.78 -7.76 -9.62
N ASN A 17 -9.44 -9.03 -9.83
CA ASN A 17 -8.89 -9.87 -8.76
C ASN A 17 -7.54 -9.33 -8.28
N ARG A 18 -6.67 -8.95 -9.22
CA ARG A 18 -5.36 -8.35 -8.92
C ARG A 18 -5.51 -7.04 -8.16
N LEU A 19 -6.46 -6.19 -8.55
CA LEU A 19 -6.78 -4.95 -7.84
C LEU A 19 -7.16 -5.24 -6.39
N ALA A 20 -8.06 -6.20 -6.15
CA ALA A 20 -8.48 -6.57 -4.80
C ALA A 20 -7.32 -7.13 -3.95
N GLU A 21 -6.44 -7.94 -4.54
CA GLU A 21 -5.23 -8.44 -3.86
C GLU A 21 -4.27 -7.30 -3.48
N LEU A 22 -4.09 -6.32 -4.36
CA LEU A 22 -3.24 -5.15 -4.11
C LEU A 22 -3.83 -4.25 -3.03
N GLU A 23 -5.14 -4.01 -3.06
CA GLU A 23 -5.82 -3.19 -2.05
C GLU A 23 -5.73 -3.82 -0.65
N ASP A 24 -5.91 -5.14 -0.55
CA ASP A 24 -5.76 -5.89 0.70
C ASP A 24 -4.32 -5.83 1.22
N ALA A 25 -3.33 -6.12 0.35
CA ALA A 25 -1.91 -6.04 0.70
C ALA A 25 -1.49 -4.62 1.10
N LEU A 26 -1.97 -3.60 0.39
CA LEU A 26 -1.70 -2.19 0.69
C LEU A 26 -2.30 -1.78 2.04
N SER A 27 -3.50 -2.26 2.35
CA SER A 27 -4.15 -2.02 3.66
C SER A 27 -3.32 -2.62 4.80
N ASP A 28 -2.93 -3.88 4.66
CA ASP A 28 -2.09 -4.57 5.65
C ASP A 28 -0.74 -3.88 5.85
N LEU A 29 -0.08 -3.52 4.74
CA LEU A 29 1.22 -2.85 4.77
C LEU A 29 1.14 -1.46 5.43
N ARG A 30 0.07 -0.70 5.19
CA ARG A 30 -0.17 0.60 5.84
C ARG A 30 -0.38 0.46 7.35
N GLU A 31 -1.14 -0.54 7.79
CA GLU A 31 -1.34 -0.76 9.23
C GLU A 31 -0.04 -1.23 9.90
N GLU A 32 0.73 -2.12 9.26
CA GLU A 32 2.03 -2.54 9.79
C GLU A 32 3.00 -1.34 9.88
N ASN A 33 3.06 -0.52 8.84
CA ASN A 33 3.97 0.63 8.81
C ASN A 33 3.57 1.70 9.84
N LYS A 34 2.27 1.87 10.10
CA LYS A 34 1.76 2.71 11.19
C LYS A 34 2.25 2.23 12.56
N VAL A 35 2.23 0.92 12.82
CA VAL A 35 2.79 0.35 14.07
C VAL A 35 4.29 0.62 14.17
N ARG A 36 5.04 0.53 13.07
CA ARG A 36 6.47 0.89 13.04
C ARG A 36 6.70 2.37 13.38
N TYR A 37 5.87 3.27 12.86
CA TYR A 37 5.91 4.69 13.21
C TYR A 37 5.62 4.96 14.68
N GLU A 38 4.62 4.28 15.26
CA GLU A 38 4.32 4.37 16.70
C GLU A 38 5.50 3.88 17.54
N THR A 39 6.09 2.74 17.18
CA THR A 39 7.27 2.18 17.84
C THR A 39 8.48 3.13 17.75
N LEU A 40 8.68 3.76 16.60
CA LEU A 40 9.75 4.74 16.41
C LEU A 40 9.59 5.92 17.36
N ARG A 41 8.37 6.41 17.50
CA ARG A 41 8.04 7.53 18.38
C ARG A 41 8.24 7.18 19.86
N GLU A 42 7.94 5.94 20.26
CA GLU A 42 8.20 5.44 21.61
C GLU A 42 9.71 5.39 21.88
N LEU A 43 10.50 4.82 20.96
CA LEU A 43 11.96 4.74 21.08
C LEU A 43 12.62 6.13 21.14
N GLU A 44 12.13 7.11 20.38
CA GLU A 44 12.64 8.48 20.43
C GLU A 44 12.39 9.17 21.79
N GLN A 45 11.42 8.69 22.57
CA GLN A 45 11.05 9.23 23.89
C GLN A 45 11.57 8.38 25.07
N ASP A 46 12.12 7.20 24.81
CA ASP A 46 12.53 6.25 25.83
C ASP A 46 13.90 6.61 26.42
N ASP A 47 13.90 7.26 27.59
CA ASP A 47 15.11 7.63 28.33
C ASP A 47 15.72 6.51 29.17
N GLU A 48 15.13 5.31 29.19
CA GLU A 48 15.61 4.17 29.97
C GLU A 48 16.70 3.36 29.26
N ILE A 49 16.79 3.47 27.93
CA ILE A 49 17.82 2.82 27.10
C ILE A 49 19.02 3.72 26.83
N THR A 50 20.19 3.09 26.66
CA THR A 50 21.42 3.82 26.30
C THR A 50 21.28 4.48 24.93
N GLU A 51 21.87 5.66 24.78
CA GLU A 51 21.83 6.45 23.54
C GLU A 51 22.27 5.64 22.32
N GLU A 52 23.39 4.91 22.41
CA GLU A 52 23.89 4.05 21.32
C GLU A 52 22.88 2.96 20.89
N THR A 53 22.21 2.31 21.85
CA THR A 53 21.20 1.29 21.55
C THR A 53 19.96 1.92 20.92
N ARG A 54 19.53 3.08 21.44
CA ARG A 54 18.39 3.84 20.93
C ARG A 54 18.60 4.24 19.48
N GLU A 55 19.74 4.85 19.18
CA GLU A 55 20.09 5.29 17.83
C GLU A 55 20.17 4.12 16.86
N GLY A 56 20.74 2.98 17.28
CA GLY A 56 20.79 1.76 16.47
C GLY A 56 19.40 1.21 16.14
N CYS A 57 18.50 1.13 17.13
CA CYS A 57 17.12 0.70 16.93
C CYS A 57 16.34 1.68 16.04
N ILE A 58 16.49 2.98 16.26
CA ILE A 58 15.87 4.03 15.43
C ILE A 58 16.34 3.91 13.97
N TYR A 59 17.63 3.70 13.73
CA TYR A 59 18.17 3.58 12.39
C TYR A 59 17.59 2.36 11.65
N ALA A 60 17.58 1.19 12.30
CA ALA A 60 17.02 -0.02 11.72
C ALA A 60 15.53 0.16 11.39
N LEU A 61 14.77 0.72 12.34
CA LEU A 61 13.33 0.94 12.17
C LEU A 61 13.01 1.96 11.07
N LYS A 62 13.81 3.03 10.93
CA LYS A 62 13.68 3.99 9.83
C LYS A 62 13.95 3.36 8.46
N ALA A 63 14.90 2.42 8.38
CA ALA A 63 15.15 1.68 7.15
C ALA A 63 13.97 0.76 6.79
N ASP A 64 13.40 0.05 7.77
CA ASP A 64 12.23 -0.81 7.56
C ASP A 64 11.00 0.00 7.14
N ILE A 65 10.77 1.15 7.78
CA ILE A 65 9.70 2.09 7.39
C ILE A 65 9.90 2.54 5.94
N GLY A 66 11.10 2.97 5.57
CA GLY A 66 11.38 3.44 4.21
C GLY A 66 11.17 2.36 3.15
N SER A 67 11.54 1.11 3.44
CA SER A 67 11.28 -0.02 2.54
C SER A 67 9.78 -0.28 2.37
N ALA A 68 9.02 -0.19 3.46
CA ALA A 68 7.56 -0.36 3.40
C ALA A 68 6.87 0.80 2.66
N GLU A 69 7.36 2.03 2.79
CA GLU A 69 6.85 3.18 2.02
C GLU A 69 7.10 3.05 0.52
N GLU A 70 8.26 2.51 0.12
CA GLU A 70 8.55 2.20 -1.28
C GLU A 70 7.58 1.13 -1.82
N GLU A 71 7.30 0.10 -1.05
CA GLU A 71 6.35 -0.96 -1.43
C GLU A 71 4.90 -0.45 -1.49
N ILE A 72 4.48 0.41 -0.55
CA ILE A 72 3.20 1.14 -0.58
C ILE A 72 3.08 1.93 -1.88
N TYR A 73 4.10 2.72 -2.21
CA TYR A 73 4.12 3.53 -3.44
C TYR A 73 3.99 2.65 -4.70
N ASN A 74 4.70 1.53 -4.75
CA ASN A 74 4.63 0.61 -5.88
C ASN A 74 3.23 -0.03 -6.03
N HIS A 75 2.56 -0.37 -4.92
CA HIS A 75 1.20 -0.88 -4.96
C HIS A 75 0.19 0.20 -5.39
N GLU A 76 0.34 1.45 -4.92
CA GLU A 76 -0.49 2.57 -5.36
C GLU A 76 -0.37 2.84 -6.87
N ASP A 77 0.86 2.81 -7.41
CA ASP A 77 1.12 2.98 -8.84
C ASP A 77 0.52 1.84 -9.68
N GLU A 78 0.66 0.59 -9.22
CA GLU A 78 0.06 -0.58 -9.89
C GLU A 78 -1.49 -0.52 -9.87
N ILE A 79 -2.09 -0.08 -8.76
CA ILE A 79 -3.53 0.14 -8.64
C ILE A 79 -3.99 1.23 -9.62
N GLU A 80 -3.27 2.35 -9.72
CA GLU A 80 -3.58 3.43 -10.66
C GLU A 80 -3.51 2.94 -12.11
N GLU A 81 -2.48 2.16 -12.46
CA GLU A 81 -2.34 1.57 -13.79
C GLU A 81 -3.50 0.61 -14.12
N ILE A 82 -3.84 -0.30 -13.20
CA ILE A 82 -4.95 -1.24 -13.39
C ILE A 82 -6.28 -0.49 -13.58
N ASN A 83 -6.54 0.53 -12.77
CA ASN A 83 -7.75 1.35 -12.89
C ASN A 83 -7.83 2.08 -14.23
N ALA A 84 -6.73 2.66 -14.71
CA ALA A 84 -6.67 3.30 -16.03
C ALA A 84 -6.92 2.30 -17.17
N ILE A 85 -6.40 1.07 -17.06
CA ILE A 85 -6.66 -0.01 -18.04
C ILE A 85 -8.14 -0.41 -18.03
N LEU A 86 -8.73 -0.61 -16.85
CA LEU A 86 -10.14 -0.96 -16.70
C LEU A 86 -11.05 0.13 -17.28
N GLU A 87 -10.76 1.40 -16.99
CA GLU A 87 -11.50 2.54 -17.54
C GLU A 87 -11.39 2.60 -19.08
N ALA A 88 -10.19 2.41 -19.64
CA ALA A 88 -9.98 2.36 -21.09
C ALA A 88 -10.73 1.20 -21.76
N MET A 89 -10.93 0.10 -21.04
CA MET A 89 -11.76 -1.04 -21.47
C MET A 89 -13.27 -0.81 -21.28
N GLY A 90 -13.68 0.32 -20.68
CA GLY A 90 -15.08 0.66 -20.42
C GLY A 90 -15.65 0.10 -19.12
N TYR A 91 -14.80 -0.38 -18.21
CA TYR A 91 -15.15 -0.81 -16.86
C TYR A 91 -14.78 0.33 -15.90
N GLY A 92 -15.75 1.17 -15.56
CA GLY A 92 -15.58 2.17 -14.51
C GLY A 92 -15.58 1.48 -13.16
N VAL A 93 -14.44 1.48 -12.47
CA VAL A 93 -14.37 1.15 -11.05
C VAL A 93 -14.58 2.48 -10.30
N GLU A 94 -15.63 2.60 -9.50
CA GLU A 94 -15.73 3.73 -8.58
C GLU A 94 -14.56 3.62 -7.60
N THR A 95 -13.57 4.51 -7.74
CA THR A 95 -12.54 4.69 -6.71
C THR A 95 -13.26 5.12 -5.44
N SER A 96 -13.16 4.30 -4.39
CA SER A 96 -13.82 4.61 -3.12
C SER A 96 -13.12 5.81 -2.47
N ASP A 97 -13.84 6.93 -2.39
CA ASP A 97 -13.51 8.12 -1.59
C ASP A 97 -13.29 7.77 -0.10
#